data_AF-T1A5X1-F1
#
_entry.id   AF-T1A5X1-F1
#
_cell.length_a   1.000
_cell.length_b   1.000
_cell.length_c   1.000
_cell.angle_alpha   90.00
_cell.angle_beta   90.00
_cell.angle_gamma   90.00
#
_symmetry.space_group_name_H-M   'P 1'
#
loop_
_entity.id
_entity.type
_entity.pdbx_description
1 polymer ?
#
loop_
_entity_poly.entity_id
_entity_poly.type
_entity_poly.pdbx_seq_one_letter_code
_entity_poly.pdbx_strand_id
1 'polypeptide(L)' 'TENQRRVREIVQQAQARGKETVAEWVEDVNSVSLLFAAGVSYVQGNFQHEPERLAS' A
#
# COMPACT_ATOMS: atom_id res chain seq x y z
N THR A 1 -10.16 8.98 -9.30
CA THR A 1 -9.41 10.06 -8.61
C THR A 1 -9.84 10.29 -7.17
N GLU A 2 -11.12 10.08 -6.80
CA GLU A 2 -11.56 10.24 -5.39
C GLU A 2 -10.84 9.31 -4.41
N ASN A 3 -10.67 8.03 -4.75
CA ASN A 3 -9.93 7.08 -3.92
C ASN A 3 -8.47 7.52 -3.68
N GLN A 4 -7.81 8.06 -4.70
CA GLN A 4 -6.44 8.58 -4.57
C GLN A 4 -6.37 9.80 -3.64
N ARG A 5 -7.39 10.68 -3.68
CA ARG A 5 -7.50 11.79 -2.73
C ARG A 5 -7.65 11.26 -1.31
N ARG A 6 -8.55 10.30 -1.10
CA ARG A 6 -8.79 9.71 0.21
C ARG A 6 -7.55 9.03 0.79
N VAL A 7 -6.80 8.29 -0.04
CA VAL A 7 -5.51 7.68 0.37
C VAL A 7 -4.53 8.75 0.84
N ARG A 8 -4.39 9.86 0.09
CA ARG A 8 -3.50 10.96 0.48
C ARG A 8 -3.92 11.63 1.79
N GLU A 9 -5.21 11.84 2.00
CA GLU A 9 -5.74 12.39 3.27
C GLU A 9 -5.39 11.49 4.46
N ILE A 10 -5.55 10.17 4.31
CA ILE A 10 -5.20 9.19 5.35
C ILE A 10 -3.70 9.22 5.64
N VAL A 11 -2.86 9.23 4.59
CA VAL A 11 -1.41 9.32 4.72
C VAL A 11 -1.00 10.60 5.44
N GLN A 12 -1.55 11.75 5.07
CA GLN A 12 -1.27 13.02 5.73
C GLN A 12 -1.67 13.01 7.21
N GLN A 13 -2.82 12.44 7.55
CA GLN A 13 -3.26 12.30 8.95
C GLN A 13 -2.33 11.38 9.75
N ALA A 14 -1.83 10.30 9.15
CA ALA A 14 -0.86 9.40 9.78
C ALA A 14 0.49 10.09 10.01
N GLN A 15 1.00 10.79 8.98
CA GLN A 15 2.26 11.55 9.05
C GLN A 15 2.21 12.64 10.13
N ALA A 16 1.10 13.39 10.20
CA ALA A 16 0.90 14.42 11.23
C ALA A 16 0.92 13.84 12.67
N ARG A 17 0.74 12.53 12.82
CA ARG A 17 0.79 11.80 14.09
C ARG A 17 2.06 10.97 14.28
N GLY A 18 3.04 11.11 13.38
CA GLY A 18 4.27 10.33 13.38
C GLY A 18 4.04 8.83 13.18
N LYS A 19 3.02 8.45 12.40
CA LYS A 19 2.66 7.06 12.10
C LYS A 19 3.04 6.70 10.67
N GLU A 20 3.54 5.48 10.51
CA GLU A 20 3.74 4.87 9.20
C GLU A 20 2.41 4.29 8.68
N THR A 21 2.32 4.11 7.36
CA THR A 21 1.13 3.58 6.70
C THR A 21 1.47 2.32 5.90
N VAL A 22 0.58 1.34 5.94
CA VAL A 22 0.67 0.12 5.15
C VAL A 22 -0.58 -0.03 4.30
N ALA A 23 -0.41 -0.35 3.02
CA ALA A 23 -1.49 -0.77 2.14
C ALA A 23 -1.41 -2.28 1.92
N GLU A 24 -2.44 -2.98 2.38
CA GLU A 24 -2.57 -4.44 2.24
C GLU A 24 -3.38 -4.79 0.99
N TRP A 25 -3.30 -6.06 0.56
CA TRP A 25 -4.06 -6.64 -0.57
C TRP A 25 -3.74 -6.01 -1.93
N VAL A 26 -2.49 -5.59 -2.14
CA VAL A 26 -2.08 -5.03 -3.44
C VAL A 26 -1.71 -6.15 -4.41
N GLU A 27 -2.53 -6.33 -5.43
CA GLU A 27 -2.43 -7.44 -6.40
C GLU A 27 -1.66 -7.07 -7.68
N ASP A 28 -1.42 -5.77 -7.92
CA ASP A 28 -0.78 -5.31 -9.15
C ASP A 28 0.30 -4.23 -8.92
N VAL A 29 1.30 -4.23 -9.80
CA VAL A 29 2.49 -3.36 -9.72
C VAL A 29 2.16 -1.88 -10.01
N ASN A 30 1.10 -1.59 -10.79
CA ASN A 30 0.70 -0.21 -11.05
C ASN A 30 0.12 0.43 -9.77
N SER A 31 -0.65 -0.34 -9.00
CA SER A 31 -1.16 0.06 -7.69
C SER A 31 -0.03 0.30 -6.69
N VAL A 32 1.02 -0.53 -6.68
CA VAL A 32 2.22 -0.30 -5.83
C VAL A 32 2.82 1.08 -6.10
N SER A 33 3.07 1.41 -7.38
CA SER A 33 3.67 2.69 -7.77
C SER A 33 2.79 3.87 -7.39
N LEU A 34 1.46 3.73 -7.55
CA LEU A 34 0.49 4.75 -7.19
C LEU A 34 0.43 4.99 -5.67
N LEU A 35 0.50 3.94 -4.86
CA LEU A 35 0.46 4.00 -3.41
C LEU A 35 1.71 4.68 -2.84
N PHE A 36 2.89 4.35 -3.37
CA PHE A 36 4.11 5.06 -3.01
C PHE A 36 4.07 6.53 -3.42
N ALA A 37 3.57 6.85 -4.62
CA ALA A 37 3.37 8.24 -5.04
C ALA A 37 2.33 9.00 -4.17
N ALA A 38 1.43 8.28 -3.49
CA ALA A 38 0.50 8.84 -2.52
C ALA A 38 1.09 8.99 -1.10
N GLY A 39 2.32 8.52 -0.87
CA GLY A 39 3.07 8.65 0.38
C GLY A 39 2.90 7.49 1.36
N VAL A 40 2.40 6.34 0.90
CA VAL A 40 2.31 5.12 1.70
C VAL A 40 3.72 4.60 2.04
N SER A 41 3.94 4.16 3.28
CA SER A 41 5.26 3.71 3.74
C SER A 41 5.58 2.27 3.30
N TYR A 42 4.60 1.38 3.37
CA TYR A 42 4.77 -0.04 3.05
C TYR A 42 3.60 -0.57 2.21
N VAL A 43 3.88 -1.55 1.35
CA VAL A 43 2.87 -2.23 0.54
C VAL A 43 3.01 -3.74 0.73
N GLN A 44 1.90 -4.42 0.99
CA GLN A 44 1.80 -5.86 1.13
C GLN A 44 0.73 -6.42 0.19
N GLY A 45 1.06 -7.49 -0.52
CA GLY A 45 0.12 -8.21 -1.38
C GLY A 45 0.84 -9.13 -2.36
N ASN A 46 0.07 -9.88 -3.14
CA ASN A 46 0.58 -10.88 -4.07
C ASN A 46 0.88 -10.27 -5.44
N PHE A 47 1.70 -9.21 -5.51
CA PHE A 47 1.96 -8.47 -6.74
C PHE A 47 2.95 -9.16 -7.71
N GLN A 48 3.59 -10.27 -7.29
CA GLN A 48 4.50 -11.05 -8.13
C GLN A 48 4.26 -12.56 -8.10
N HIS A 49 3.89 -13.18 -6.97
CA HIS A 49 3.56 -14.61 -6.90
C HIS A 49 2.60 -14.88 -5.72
N GLU A 50 1.67 -15.84 -5.89
CA GLU A 50 0.98 -16.45 -4.74
C GLU A 50 2.03 -17.09 -3.81
N PRO A 51 1.85 -17.04 -2.48
CA PRO A 51 2.79 -17.65 -1.55
C PRO A 51 2.92 -19.16 -1.86
N GLU A 52 4.12 -19.60 -2.24
CA GLU A 52 4.41 -21.02 -2.37
C GLU A 52 4.24 -21.67 -1.00
N ARG A 53 3.32 -22.62 -0.91
CA ARG A 53 3.22 -23.49 0.26
C ARG A 53 4.54 -24.26 0.38
N LEU A 54 5.35 -23.92 1.37
CA LEU A 54 6.44 -24.77 1.84
C LEU A 54 5.79 -26.10 2.28
N ALA A 55 5.90 -27.13 1.45
CA ALA A 55 5.49 -28.47 1.82
C ALA A 55 6.40 -28.94 2.96
N SER A 56 5.76 -29.33 4.08
CA SER A 56 6.39 -29.87 5.29
C SER A 56 7.18 -31.15 5.03
#